data_AF-X1EQF5-F1
#
_entry.id   AF-X1EQF5-F1
#
_cell.length_a   1.000
_cell.length_b   1.000
_cell.length_c   1.000
_cell.angle_alpha   90.00
_cell.angle_beta   90.00
_cell.angle_gamma   90.00
#
_symmetry.space_group_name_H-M   'P 1'
#
loop_
_entity.id
_entity.type
_entity.pdbx_description
1 polymer ?
#
loop_
_entity_poly.entity_id
_entity_poly.type
_entity_poly.pdbx_seq_one_letter_code
_entity_poly.pdbx_strand_id
1 'polypeptide(L)'
;SPDLFYQDIMNVCGADPEVARAFVDNQLDAYKMLKEQGIKWPGIARAPGHSRARGFSFLQGYGPKMVKFLEDGARDKGAEILFRHRATRLITDPQTGRVIGLKVSVDDEVKNFKAKRAVILATGGFGRNREMIAEYAPEMVDCVPKMPVGHQGDGLKMGLALGAATKDIGIAVAGAWPVCIETHSNAIWVLDFGGIMVNVDGKRFCNESSAEGFYGFMTQAGMRQPGGVYWVIFDDNIMGNVGWIEGSRERNIGHAKDIEKC
;
A
#
# COMPACT_ATOMS: atom_id res chain seq x y z
N SER A 1 16.45 -16.87 -5.94
CA SER A 1 16.86 -17.12 -4.55
C SER A 1 16.50 -15.91 -3.70
N PRO A 2 16.44 -16.04 -2.37
CA PRO A 2 16.35 -14.90 -1.46
C PRO A 2 17.44 -13.85 -1.73
N ASP A 3 18.66 -14.25 -2.02
CA ASP A 3 19.79 -13.31 -2.26
C ASP A 3 19.60 -12.45 -3.49
N LEU A 4 19.11 -13.03 -4.59
CA LEU A 4 18.77 -12.25 -5.77
C LEU A 4 17.60 -11.28 -5.48
N PHE A 5 16.67 -11.64 -4.60
CA PHE A 5 15.60 -10.72 -4.20
C PHE A 5 16.10 -9.59 -3.32
N TYR A 6 16.99 -9.90 -2.38
CA TYR A 6 17.65 -8.89 -1.58
C TYR A 6 18.39 -7.89 -2.47
N GLN A 7 19.18 -8.37 -3.44
CA GLN A 7 19.87 -7.50 -4.40
C GLN A 7 18.90 -6.60 -5.17
N ASP A 8 17.80 -7.15 -5.69
CA ASP A 8 16.77 -6.35 -6.36
C ASP A 8 16.22 -5.23 -5.43
N ILE A 9 15.88 -5.55 -4.17
CA ILE A 9 15.37 -4.58 -3.18
C ILE A 9 16.40 -3.49 -2.89
N MET A 10 17.65 -3.88 -2.60
CA MET A 10 18.72 -2.93 -2.28
C MET A 10 19.02 -2.00 -3.45
N ASN A 11 19.02 -2.53 -4.68
CA ASN A 11 19.28 -1.73 -5.88
C ASN A 11 18.14 -0.73 -6.19
N VAL A 12 16.89 -1.09 -5.89
CA VAL A 12 15.73 -0.26 -6.22
C VAL A 12 15.47 0.82 -5.18
N CYS A 13 15.46 0.46 -3.89
CA CYS A 13 15.01 1.38 -2.84
C CYS A 13 16.00 1.57 -1.68
N GLY A 14 17.15 0.89 -1.68
CA GLY A 14 18.15 1.06 -0.62
C GLY A 14 17.61 0.79 0.79
N ALA A 15 16.71 -0.19 0.92
CA ALA A 15 16.04 -0.52 2.17
C ALA A 15 17.02 -0.85 3.31
N ASP A 16 16.54 -0.80 4.55
CA ASP A 16 17.30 -1.29 5.70
C ASP A 16 17.76 -2.75 5.47
N PRO A 17 19.07 -3.05 5.51
CA PRO A 17 19.59 -4.38 5.19
C PRO A 17 18.99 -5.50 6.03
N GLU A 18 18.77 -5.28 7.33
CA GLU A 18 18.26 -6.31 8.25
C GLU A 18 16.79 -6.58 7.98
N VAL A 19 16.00 -5.52 7.77
CA VAL A 19 14.58 -5.64 7.41
C VAL A 19 14.42 -6.30 6.05
N ALA A 20 15.21 -5.90 5.06
CA ALA A 20 15.17 -6.49 3.73
C ALA A 20 15.55 -7.98 3.77
N ARG A 21 16.56 -8.38 4.57
CA ARG A 21 16.88 -9.80 4.77
C ARG A 21 15.74 -10.56 5.42
N ALA A 22 15.26 -10.10 6.57
CA ALA A 22 14.14 -10.72 7.25
C ALA A 22 12.94 -10.89 6.31
N PHE A 23 12.65 -9.89 5.47
CA PHE A 23 11.59 -9.98 4.49
C PHE A 23 11.84 -11.08 3.45
N VAL A 24 12.99 -11.10 2.76
CA VAL A 24 13.23 -12.04 1.65
C VAL A 24 13.43 -13.48 2.11
N ASP A 25 13.98 -13.68 3.30
CA ASP A 25 14.25 -15.01 3.86
C ASP A 25 12.96 -15.73 4.25
N ASN A 26 11.93 -14.98 4.65
CA ASN A 26 10.66 -15.54 5.11
C ASN A 26 9.59 -15.65 4.00
N GLN A 27 9.86 -15.17 2.78
CA GLN A 27 8.85 -15.17 1.70
C GLN A 27 8.36 -16.58 1.33
N LEU A 28 9.26 -17.56 1.26
CA LEU A 28 8.89 -18.91 0.87
C LEU A 28 7.98 -19.58 1.91
N ASP A 29 8.25 -19.34 3.19
CA ASP A 29 7.46 -19.92 4.27
C ASP A 29 6.11 -19.21 4.41
N ALA A 30 6.06 -17.89 4.22
CA ALA A 30 4.80 -17.16 4.07
C ALA A 30 3.97 -17.71 2.90
N TYR A 31 4.59 -17.97 1.74
CA TYR A 31 3.91 -18.58 0.60
C TYR A 31 3.34 -19.97 0.93
N LYS A 32 4.13 -20.84 1.57
CA LYS A 32 3.69 -22.19 1.95
C LYS A 32 2.52 -22.13 2.93
N MET A 33 2.62 -21.28 3.96
CA MET A 33 1.56 -21.07 4.95
C MET A 33 0.25 -20.65 4.28
N LEU A 34 0.30 -19.72 3.32
CA LEU A 34 -0.88 -19.26 2.59
C LEU A 34 -1.45 -20.34 1.67
N LYS A 35 -0.58 -21.13 1.03
CA LYS A 35 -0.98 -22.26 0.19
C LYS A 35 -1.66 -23.37 1.01
N GLU A 36 -1.12 -23.69 2.18
CA GLU A 36 -1.68 -24.69 3.10
C GLU A 36 -3.08 -24.31 3.60
N GLN A 37 -3.34 -23.02 3.78
CA GLN A 37 -4.67 -22.53 4.13
C GLN A 37 -5.65 -22.61 2.95
N GLY A 38 -5.18 -22.85 1.72
CA GLY A 38 -6.02 -22.99 0.53
C GLY A 38 -5.98 -21.84 -0.48
N ILE A 39 -5.07 -20.85 -0.35
CA ILE A 39 -4.93 -19.81 -1.39
C ILE A 39 -4.44 -20.44 -2.69
N LYS A 40 -5.15 -20.10 -3.78
CA LYS A 40 -4.75 -20.41 -5.14
C LYS A 40 -4.13 -19.17 -5.79
N TRP A 41 -2.90 -19.34 -6.26
CA TRP A 41 -2.14 -18.32 -6.96
C TRP A 41 -2.36 -18.45 -8.47
N PRO A 42 -2.94 -17.44 -9.13
CA PRO A 42 -3.36 -17.55 -10.53
C PRO A 42 -2.17 -17.48 -11.52
N GLY A 43 -1.00 -17.04 -11.07
CA GLY A 43 0.21 -16.98 -11.89
C GLY A 43 1.32 -16.15 -11.24
N ILE A 44 2.50 -16.19 -11.85
CA ILE A 44 3.66 -15.40 -11.44
C ILE A 44 3.92 -14.34 -12.50
N ALA A 45 4.09 -13.09 -12.07
CA ALA A 45 4.48 -11.96 -12.88
C ALA A 45 5.81 -11.37 -12.41
N ARG A 46 6.47 -10.67 -13.33
CA ARG A 46 7.64 -9.84 -13.03
C ARG A 46 7.16 -8.42 -12.78
N ALA A 47 7.37 -7.94 -11.55
CA ALA A 47 7.14 -6.54 -11.21
C ALA A 47 8.30 -5.66 -11.70
N PRO A 48 8.08 -4.35 -11.90
CA PRO A 48 9.15 -3.37 -12.15
C PRO A 48 10.29 -3.50 -11.13
N GLY A 49 11.54 -3.37 -11.59
CA GLY A 49 12.73 -3.47 -10.73
C GLY A 49 13.11 -4.90 -10.29
N HIS A 50 12.31 -5.93 -10.60
CA HIS A 50 12.65 -7.31 -10.25
C HIS A 50 13.41 -8.01 -11.38
N SER A 51 14.55 -8.63 -11.07
CA SER A 51 15.35 -9.39 -12.05
C SER A 51 14.71 -10.71 -12.49
N ARG A 52 13.68 -11.20 -11.78
CA ARG A 52 12.92 -12.43 -12.12
C ARG A 52 11.46 -12.30 -11.75
N ALA A 53 10.59 -12.97 -12.51
CA ALA A 53 9.19 -13.15 -12.17
C ALA A 53 9.07 -13.86 -10.82
N ARG A 54 8.37 -13.21 -9.87
CA ARG A 54 8.17 -13.70 -8.49
C ARG A 54 6.98 -13.06 -7.77
N GLY A 55 6.40 -12.00 -8.34
CA GLY A 55 5.17 -11.42 -7.80
C GLY A 55 4.00 -12.30 -8.20
N PHE A 56 3.05 -12.52 -7.30
CA PHE A 56 1.80 -13.16 -7.70
C PHE A 56 0.91 -12.11 -8.34
N SER A 57 0.54 -12.33 -9.61
CA SER A 57 -0.36 -11.41 -10.29
C SER A 57 -1.74 -11.55 -9.66
N PHE A 58 -2.20 -10.51 -9.00
CA PHE A 58 -3.56 -10.46 -8.49
C PHE A 58 -4.41 -9.79 -9.57
N LEU A 59 -5.20 -10.59 -10.30
CA LEU A 59 -6.32 -10.05 -11.06
C LEU A 59 -7.21 -9.21 -10.12
N GLN A 60 -7.85 -8.16 -10.65
CA GLN A 60 -8.66 -7.26 -9.84
C GLN A 60 -9.63 -8.00 -8.90
N GLY A 61 -9.79 -7.46 -7.67
CA GLY A 61 -10.67 -8.02 -6.64
C GLY A 61 -10.05 -9.11 -5.76
N TYR A 62 -8.78 -9.52 -6.00
CA TYR A 62 -8.11 -10.49 -5.14
C TYR A 62 -7.68 -9.93 -3.78
N GLY A 63 -7.42 -8.62 -3.65
CA GLY A 63 -7.05 -8.00 -2.37
C GLY A 63 -8.10 -8.24 -1.27
N PRO A 64 -9.37 -7.84 -1.47
CA PRO A 64 -10.45 -8.15 -0.53
C PRO A 64 -10.64 -9.65 -0.29
N LYS A 65 -10.49 -10.50 -1.32
CA LYS A 65 -10.56 -11.96 -1.17
C LYS A 65 -9.44 -12.51 -0.29
N MET A 66 -8.23 -11.99 -0.45
CA MET A 66 -7.06 -12.34 0.36
C MET A 66 -7.29 -11.94 1.83
N VAL A 67 -7.77 -10.72 2.07
CA VAL A 67 -8.09 -10.27 3.43
C VAL A 67 -9.16 -11.15 4.06
N LYS A 68 -10.23 -11.46 3.32
CA LYS A 68 -11.29 -12.35 3.80
C LYS A 68 -10.77 -13.75 4.12
N PHE A 69 -9.94 -14.30 3.25
CA PHE A 69 -9.31 -15.60 3.47
C PHE A 69 -8.43 -15.62 4.73
N LEU A 70 -7.64 -14.57 4.95
CA LEU A 70 -6.81 -14.44 6.15
C LEU A 70 -7.67 -14.27 7.42
N GLU A 71 -8.77 -13.52 7.32
CA GLU A 71 -9.74 -13.37 8.41
C GLU A 71 -10.34 -14.74 8.80
N ASP A 72 -10.81 -15.50 7.81
CA ASP A 72 -11.40 -16.83 8.03
C ASP A 72 -10.39 -17.79 8.64
N GLY A 73 -9.18 -17.87 8.07
CA GLY A 73 -8.11 -18.71 8.61
C GLY A 73 -7.66 -18.32 10.02
N ALA A 74 -7.76 -17.03 10.39
CA ALA A 74 -7.50 -16.58 11.74
C ALA A 74 -8.62 -17.02 12.71
N ARG A 75 -9.89 -16.85 12.32
CA ARG A 75 -11.06 -17.29 13.11
C ARG A 75 -11.07 -18.79 13.33
N ASP A 76 -10.76 -19.59 12.31
CA ASP A 76 -10.68 -21.05 12.39
C ASP A 76 -9.60 -21.52 13.39
N LYS A 77 -8.55 -20.72 13.58
CA LYS A 77 -7.50 -20.93 14.58
C LYS A 77 -7.83 -20.36 15.96
N GLY A 78 -9.06 -19.87 16.16
CA GLY A 78 -9.55 -19.35 17.44
C GLY A 78 -9.23 -17.88 17.70
N ALA A 79 -8.84 -17.10 16.68
CA ALA A 79 -8.66 -15.66 16.86
C ALA A 79 -10.02 -14.97 17.04
N GLU A 80 -10.14 -14.18 18.10
CA GLU A 80 -11.25 -13.26 18.31
C GLU A 80 -10.97 -11.95 17.56
N ILE A 81 -11.83 -11.61 16.61
CA ILE A 81 -11.71 -10.38 15.82
C ILE A 81 -12.90 -9.48 16.15
N LEU A 82 -12.59 -8.34 16.78
CA LEU A 82 -13.55 -7.36 17.24
C LEU A 82 -13.53 -6.12 16.34
N PHE A 83 -14.63 -5.86 15.65
CA PHE A 83 -14.82 -4.63 14.87
C PHE A 83 -15.38 -3.52 15.76
N ARG A 84 -15.20 -2.25 15.34
CA ARG A 84 -15.61 -1.06 16.13
C ARG A 84 -14.95 -0.97 17.52
N HIS A 85 -13.76 -1.55 17.65
CA HIS A 85 -12.95 -1.51 18.87
C HIS A 85 -11.66 -0.73 18.56
N ARG A 86 -11.70 0.60 18.70
CA ARG A 86 -10.56 1.46 18.36
C ARG A 86 -9.58 1.52 19.54
N ALA A 87 -8.38 0.97 19.39
CA ALA A 87 -7.32 1.15 20.37
C ALA A 87 -6.84 2.62 20.37
N THR A 88 -6.83 3.27 21.53
CA THR A 88 -6.50 4.70 21.67
C THR A 88 -5.24 4.96 22.48
N ARG A 89 -4.83 4.02 23.34
CA ARG A 89 -3.62 4.18 24.16
C ARG A 89 -3.04 2.83 24.60
N LEU A 90 -1.71 2.74 24.66
CA LEU A 90 -1.02 1.63 25.33
C LEU A 90 -1.04 1.84 26.85
N ILE A 91 -1.31 0.78 27.61
CA ILE A 91 -1.23 0.78 29.07
C ILE A 91 0.10 0.16 29.46
N THR A 92 0.90 0.90 30.23
CA THR A 92 2.20 0.44 30.74
C THR A 92 2.14 0.17 32.24
N ASP A 93 2.95 -0.79 32.67
CA ASP A 93 3.28 -0.99 34.07
C ASP A 93 4.18 0.16 34.55
N PRO A 94 3.83 0.87 35.64
CA PRO A 94 4.56 2.06 36.07
C PRO A 94 5.93 1.75 36.69
N GLN A 95 6.18 0.51 37.12
CA GLN A 95 7.46 0.12 37.72
C GLN A 95 8.45 -0.37 36.67
N THR A 96 7.97 -1.13 35.69
CA THR A 96 8.81 -1.80 34.69
C THR A 96 8.81 -1.12 33.32
N GLY A 97 7.85 -0.23 33.06
CA GLY A 97 7.63 0.37 31.73
C GLY A 97 7.05 -0.58 30.69
N ARG A 98 6.81 -1.85 31.04
CA ARG A 98 6.29 -2.88 30.12
C ARG A 98 4.86 -2.55 29.69
N VAL A 99 4.56 -2.72 28.40
CA VAL A 99 3.17 -2.69 27.91
C VAL A 99 2.40 -3.90 28.43
N ILE A 100 1.32 -3.65 29.16
CA ILE A 100 0.45 -4.65 29.80
C ILE A 100 -0.99 -4.65 29.26
N GLY A 101 -1.32 -3.74 28.34
CA GLY A 101 -2.66 -3.66 27.78
C GLY A 101 -2.91 -2.46 26.89
N LEU A 102 -4.18 -2.23 26.59
CA LEU A 102 -4.69 -1.19 25.71
C LEU A 102 -5.93 -0.52 26.32
N LYS A 103 -6.04 0.80 26.16
CA LYS A 103 -7.33 1.48 26.21
C LYS A 103 -8.00 1.38 24.85
N VAL A 104 -9.26 1.00 24.82
CA VAL A 104 -10.05 0.76 23.62
C VAL A 104 -11.35 1.53 23.75
N SER A 105 -11.72 2.27 22.70
CA SER A 105 -13.03 2.89 22.58
C SER A 105 -13.98 1.95 21.81
N VAL A 106 -15.15 1.68 22.38
CA VAL A 106 -16.21 0.83 21.83
C VAL A 106 -17.53 1.55 22.04
N ASP A 107 -18.22 1.94 20.97
CA ASP A 107 -19.49 2.67 21.03
C ASP A 107 -19.43 3.89 21.98
N ASP A 108 -18.37 4.69 21.84
CA ASP A 108 -18.03 5.86 22.67
C ASP A 108 -17.73 5.59 24.17
N GLU A 109 -17.74 4.32 24.60
CA GLU A 109 -17.27 3.91 25.93
C GLU A 109 -15.79 3.54 25.92
N VAL A 110 -15.09 3.83 27.02
CA VAL A 110 -13.68 3.45 27.20
C VAL A 110 -13.59 2.15 27.99
N LYS A 111 -12.94 1.15 27.39
CA LYS A 111 -12.65 -0.17 27.98
C LYS A 111 -11.15 -0.42 28.04
N ASN A 112 -10.71 -1.20 29.03
CA ASN A 112 -9.31 -1.61 29.17
C ASN A 112 -9.16 -3.09 28.83
N PHE A 113 -8.27 -3.40 27.90
CA PHE A 113 -7.94 -4.75 27.48
C PHE A 113 -6.57 -5.13 28.03
N LYS A 114 -6.50 -6.17 28.87
CA LYS A 114 -5.23 -6.65 29.43
C LYS A 114 -4.55 -7.60 28.45
N ALA A 115 -3.31 -7.30 28.07
CA ALA A 115 -2.50 -8.19 27.27
C ALA A 115 -1.85 -9.26 28.15
N LYS A 116 -2.02 -10.54 27.80
CA LYS A 116 -1.39 -11.66 28.54
C LYS A 116 0.11 -11.77 28.28
N ARG A 117 0.55 -11.39 27.08
CA ARG A 117 1.95 -11.53 26.64
C ARG A 117 2.46 -10.26 26.00
N ALA A 118 1.85 -9.84 24.90
CA ALA A 118 2.30 -8.70 24.13
C ALA A 118 1.11 -7.99 23.48
N VAL A 119 1.38 -6.77 23.02
CA VAL A 119 0.55 -6.05 22.07
C VAL A 119 1.33 -5.97 20.77
N ILE A 120 0.69 -6.30 19.65
CA ILE A 120 1.28 -6.17 18.31
C ILE A 120 0.55 -5.03 17.60
N LEU A 121 1.28 -3.99 17.18
CA LEU A 121 0.72 -2.90 16.39
C LEU A 121 0.82 -3.25 14.91
N ALA A 122 -0.31 -3.60 14.30
CA ALA A 122 -0.45 -3.89 12.87
C ALA A 122 -1.46 -2.92 12.22
N THR A 123 -1.31 -1.62 12.49
CA THR A 123 -2.35 -0.60 12.30
C THR A 123 -2.31 0.14 10.96
N GLY A 124 -1.42 -0.26 10.04
CA GLY A 124 -1.20 0.49 8.81
C GLY A 124 -0.53 1.85 9.04
N GLY A 125 -0.71 2.77 8.08
CA GLY A 125 -0.04 4.09 8.05
C GLY A 125 -0.92 5.28 8.43
N PHE A 126 -0.47 6.48 8.06
CA PHE A 126 -1.12 7.77 8.35
C PHE A 126 -1.50 8.57 7.10
N GLY A 127 -1.57 7.95 5.92
CA GLY A 127 -1.84 8.61 4.63
C GLY A 127 -3.22 9.26 4.45
N ARG A 128 -4.07 9.29 5.48
CA ARG A 128 -5.32 10.08 5.53
C ARG A 128 -5.30 11.18 6.59
N ASN A 129 -4.21 11.30 7.35
CA ASN A 129 -4.05 12.30 8.39
C ASN A 129 -3.23 13.49 7.85
N ARG A 130 -3.92 14.54 7.40
CA ARG A 130 -3.28 15.71 6.79
C ARG A 130 -2.26 16.40 7.71
N GLU A 131 -2.49 16.39 9.03
CA GLU A 131 -1.56 16.96 10.01
C GLU A 131 -0.24 16.18 10.05
N MET A 132 -0.31 14.84 10.17
CA MET A 132 0.88 14.00 10.16
C MET A 132 1.58 13.98 8.80
N ILE A 133 0.83 14.08 7.70
CA ILE A 133 1.43 14.24 6.37
C ILE A 133 2.18 15.58 6.30
N ALA A 134 1.60 16.68 6.75
CA ALA A 134 2.27 17.98 6.77
C ALA A 134 3.54 17.97 7.65
N GLU A 135 3.55 17.18 8.73
CA GLU A 135 4.71 17.04 9.61
C GLU A 135 5.81 16.15 9.00
N TYR A 136 5.45 14.99 8.47
CA TYR A 136 6.43 13.94 8.11
C TYR A 136 6.69 13.78 6.60
N ALA A 137 5.75 14.20 5.75
CA ALA A 137 5.83 14.10 4.29
C ALA A 137 5.14 15.32 3.64
N PRO A 138 5.58 16.55 3.93
CA PRO A 138 4.89 17.78 3.54
C PRO A 138 4.65 17.89 2.04
N GLU A 139 5.52 17.32 1.21
CA GLU A 139 5.37 17.27 -0.24
C GLU A 139 4.13 16.50 -0.69
N MET A 140 3.61 15.59 0.14
CA MET A 140 2.44 14.74 -0.17
C MET A 140 1.12 15.35 0.32
N VAL A 141 1.12 16.53 0.96
CA VAL A 141 -0.07 17.09 1.63
C VAL A 141 -1.24 17.35 0.67
N ASP A 142 -0.94 17.67 -0.59
CA ASP A 142 -1.92 17.96 -1.63
C ASP A 142 -2.15 16.78 -2.59
N CYS A 143 -1.55 15.62 -2.32
CA CYS A 143 -1.83 14.41 -3.08
C CYS A 143 -3.23 13.86 -2.78
N VAL A 144 -3.87 13.31 -3.81
CA VAL A 144 -5.17 12.63 -3.67
C VAL A 144 -4.99 11.35 -2.84
N PRO A 145 -5.64 11.23 -1.66
CA PRO A 145 -5.44 10.08 -0.80
C PRO A 145 -6.17 8.84 -1.31
N LYS A 146 -5.41 7.77 -1.56
CA LYS A 146 -5.94 6.45 -1.99
C LYS A 146 -6.06 5.42 -0.87
N MET A 147 -5.56 5.74 0.33
CA MET A 147 -5.59 4.84 1.47
C MET A 147 -6.99 4.78 2.12
N PRO A 148 -7.32 3.69 2.84
CA PRO A 148 -8.56 3.60 3.63
C PRO A 148 -8.69 4.75 4.62
N VAL A 149 -9.92 5.23 4.83
CA VAL A 149 -10.23 6.38 5.71
C VAL A 149 -9.72 6.24 7.15
N GLY A 150 -9.52 5.01 7.63
CA GLY A 150 -8.98 4.71 8.96
C GLY A 150 -7.46 4.89 9.11
N HIS A 151 -6.72 5.18 8.04
CA HIS A 151 -5.26 5.33 8.08
C HIS A 151 -4.84 6.69 8.67
N GLN A 152 -5.08 6.85 9.98
CA GLN A 152 -4.87 8.09 10.71
C GLN A 152 -3.59 8.12 11.57
N GLY A 153 -2.80 7.05 11.53
CA GLY A 153 -1.56 6.93 12.30
C GLY A 153 -1.75 6.56 13.78
N ASP A 154 -2.91 6.02 14.17
CA ASP A 154 -3.24 5.74 15.57
C ASP A 154 -2.19 4.87 16.29
N GLY A 155 -1.75 3.77 15.67
CA GLY A 155 -0.72 2.91 16.26
C GLY A 155 0.65 3.58 16.34
N LEU A 156 1.02 4.37 15.33
CA LEU A 156 2.27 5.14 15.33
C LEU A 156 2.26 6.17 16.47
N LYS A 157 1.17 6.92 16.64
CA LYS A 157 0.98 7.85 17.77
C LYS A 157 1.11 7.15 19.11
N MET A 158 0.50 5.96 19.26
CA MET A 158 0.62 5.16 20.49
C MET A 158 2.08 4.74 20.76
N GLY A 159 2.84 4.35 19.75
CA GLY A 159 4.26 4.00 19.87
C GLY A 159 5.11 5.22 20.25
N LEU A 160 4.95 6.33 19.53
CA LEU A 160 5.66 7.59 19.79
C LEU A 160 5.42 8.10 21.22
N ALA A 161 4.20 7.96 21.74
CA ALA A 161 3.86 8.35 23.11
C ALA A 161 4.63 7.56 24.19
N LEU A 162 5.23 6.41 23.84
CA LEU A 162 6.11 5.63 24.72
C LEU A 162 7.60 5.81 24.37
N GLY A 163 7.95 6.74 23.49
CA GLY A 163 9.32 7.00 23.08
C GLY A 163 9.86 6.05 22.01
N ALA A 164 8.99 5.38 21.25
CA ALA A 164 9.44 4.58 20.11
C ALA A 164 10.13 5.47 19.07
N ALA A 165 11.30 5.05 18.59
CA ALA A 165 11.97 5.70 17.48
C ALA A 165 11.25 5.40 16.15
N THR A 166 11.42 6.29 15.18
CA THR A 166 10.94 6.09 13.81
C THR A 166 12.11 6.13 12.84
N LYS A 167 11.95 5.44 11.72
CA LYS A 167 12.89 5.45 10.59
C LYS A 167 12.06 5.52 9.31
N ASP A 168 12.53 6.29 8.33
CA ASP A 168 11.90 6.44 7.01
C ASP A 168 10.43 6.90 7.06
N ILE A 169 10.04 7.65 8.10
CA ILE A 169 8.64 8.02 8.37
C ILE A 169 7.98 8.80 7.23
N GLY A 170 8.73 9.65 6.53
CA GLY A 170 8.22 10.38 5.36
C GLY A 170 7.88 9.47 4.17
N ILE A 171 8.61 8.36 4.01
CA ILE A 171 8.35 7.37 2.95
C ILE A 171 7.09 6.55 3.26
N ALA A 172 6.62 6.52 4.51
CA ALA A 172 5.37 5.83 4.88
C ALA A 172 4.13 6.41 4.17
N VAL A 173 4.25 7.60 3.58
CA VAL A 173 3.28 8.20 2.66
C VAL A 173 3.98 8.41 1.33
N ALA A 174 3.99 7.37 0.51
CA ALA A 174 4.58 7.42 -0.83
C ALA A 174 3.52 7.69 -1.90
N GLY A 175 3.91 8.52 -2.88
CA GLY A 175 3.17 8.64 -4.13
C GLY A 175 3.07 7.28 -4.81
N ALA A 176 1.84 6.87 -5.14
CA ALA A 176 1.59 5.55 -5.69
C ALA A 176 1.53 5.61 -7.22
N TRP A 177 0.43 6.11 -7.79
CA TRP A 177 0.11 6.03 -9.21
C TRP A 177 -0.43 7.37 -9.70
N PRO A 178 -0.44 7.63 -11.02
CA PRO A 178 -1.30 8.65 -11.61
C PRO A 178 -2.77 8.37 -11.25
N VAL A 179 -3.39 9.36 -10.62
CA VAL A 179 -4.79 9.32 -10.18
C VAL A 179 -5.51 10.49 -10.81
N CYS A 180 -6.66 10.20 -11.41
CA CYS A 180 -7.56 11.23 -11.89
C CYS A 180 -8.12 12.04 -10.73
N ILE A 181 -8.04 13.37 -10.81
CA ILE A 181 -8.45 14.28 -9.73
C ILE A 181 -9.95 14.18 -9.47
N GLU A 182 -10.76 14.01 -10.52
CA GLU A 182 -12.22 14.01 -10.40
C GLU A 182 -12.77 12.65 -9.93
N THR A 183 -12.38 11.58 -10.62
CA THR A 183 -12.96 10.24 -10.35
C THR A 183 -12.16 9.45 -9.32
N HIS A 184 -10.98 9.94 -8.94
CA HIS A 184 -10.00 9.21 -8.15
C HIS A 184 -9.63 7.86 -8.77
N SER A 185 -9.81 7.65 -10.08
CA SER A 185 -9.45 6.40 -10.75
C SER A 185 -7.94 6.30 -10.99
N ASN A 186 -7.40 5.07 -10.97
CA ASN A 186 -5.99 4.84 -11.30
C ASN A 186 -5.81 4.80 -12.82
N ALA A 187 -4.82 5.54 -13.33
CA ALA A 187 -4.46 5.55 -14.75
C ALA A 187 -3.16 4.79 -15.05
N ILE A 188 -2.67 3.93 -14.14
CA ILE A 188 -1.41 3.22 -14.37
C ILE A 188 -1.48 2.24 -15.54
N TRP A 189 -2.60 1.53 -15.69
CA TRP A 189 -2.69 0.44 -16.66
C TRP A 189 -2.52 0.95 -18.08
N VAL A 190 -3.05 2.13 -18.41
CA VAL A 190 -2.84 2.71 -19.74
C VAL A 190 -1.38 3.06 -20.00
N LEU A 191 -0.60 3.44 -18.97
CA LEU A 191 0.84 3.68 -19.09
C LEU A 191 1.61 2.39 -19.37
N ASP A 192 1.25 1.28 -18.71
CA ASP A 192 1.86 -0.04 -18.95
C ASP A 192 1.70 -0.52 -20.41
N PHE A 193 0.69 0.00 -21.12
CA PHE A 193 0.38 -0.34 -22.50
C PHE A 193 0.81 0.73 -23.53
N GLY A 194 1.57 1.74 -23.12
CA GLY A 194 2.15 2.74 -24.03
C GLY A 194 1.52 4.13 -23.94
N GLY A 195 0.65 4.38 -22.96
CA GLY A 195 0.21 5.73 -22.62
C GLY A 195 1.40 6.61 -22.19
N ILE A 196 1.25 7.92 -22.36
CA ILE A 196 2.29 8.90 -22.04
C ILE A 196 1.79 9.94 -21.04
N MET A 197 2.72 10.54 -20.30
CA MET A 197 2.44 11.61 -19.35
C MET A 197 2.89 12.95 -19.93
N VAL A 198 1.97 13.91 -19.99
CA VAL A 198 2.19 15.22 -20.59
C VAL A 198 1.81 16.32 -19.61
N ASN A 199 2.69 17.29 -19.38
CA ASN A 199 2.42 18.40 -18.48
C ASN A 199 1.51 19.47 -19.12
N VAL A 200 1.16 20.51 -18.36
CA VAL A 200 0.27 21.59 -18.84
C VAL A 200 0.81 22.37 -20.04
N ASP A 201 2.12 22.30 -20.31
CA ASP A 201 2.77 22.93 -21.47
C ASP A 201 2.78 22.02 -22.71
N GLY A 202 2.15 20.85 -22.65
CA GLY A 202 2.13 19.88 -23.76
C GLY A 202 3.43 19.10 -23.92
N LYS A 203 4.28 19.02 -22.89
CA LYS A 203 5.58 18.32 -22.94
C LYS A 203 5.59 17.06 -22.08
N ARG A 204 6.22 16.00 -22.60
CA ARG A 204 6.59 14.82 -21.81
C ARG A 204 7.69 15.18 -20.82
N PHE A 205 7.67 14.57 -19.63
CA PHE A 205 8.56 14.97 -18.52
C PHE A 205 9.21 13.81 -17.76
N CYS A 206 8.87 12.56 -18.07
CA CYS A 206 9.52 11.39 -17.47
C CYS A 206 9.50 10.19 -18.43
N ASN A 207 10.21 9.11 -18.06
CA ASN A 207 10.11 7.82 -18.73
C ASN A 207 8.95 7.03 -18.09
N GLU A 208 7.88 6.81 -18.85
CA GLU A 208 6.69 6.08 -18.40
C GLU A 208 6.87 4.55 -18.45
N SER A 209 7.98 4.06 -19.02
CA SER A 209 8.24 2.63 -19.14
C SER A 209 8.61 1.99 -17.79
N SER A 210 7.91 0.90 -17.48
CA SER A 210 8.08 0.08 -16.28
C SER A 210 9.47 -0.57 -16.13
N ALA A 211 10.32 -0.54 -17.15
CA ALA A 211 11.68 -1.09 -17.10
C ALA A 211 12.62 -0.29 -16.18
N GLU A 212 12.38 1.01 -16.00
CA GLU A 212 13.16 1.89 -15.13
C GLU A 212 12.31 2.52 -14.00
N GLY A 213 10.99 2.59 -14.17
CA GLY A 213 10.10 3.32 -13.26
C GLY A 213 9.48 2.46 -12.16
N PHE A 214 10.01 2.55 -10.95
CA PHE A 214 9.18 2.38 -9.76
C PHE A 214 8.08 3.45 -9.78
N TYR A 215 6.82 3.08 -9.51
CA TYR A 215 5.66 4.00 -9.65
C TYR A 215 5.79 5.31 -8.85
N GLY A 216 6.54 5.25 -7.74
CA GLY A 216 6.88 6.44 -6.94
C GLY A 216 7.65 7.50 -7.72
N PHE A 217 8.54 7.13 -8.66
CA PHE A 217 9.30 8.09 -9.45
C PHE A 217 8.42 8.88 -10.42
N MET A 218 7.46 8.21 -11.08
CA MET A 218 6.50 8.89 -11.95
C MET A 218 5.62 9.85 -11.15
N THR A 219 5.17 9.42 -9.96
CA THR A 219 4.37 10.29 -9.08
C THR A 219 5.17 11.52 -8.65
N GLN A 220 6.43 11.34 -8.22
CA GLN A 220 7.32 12.45 -7.86
C GLN A 220 7.60 13.40 -9.03
N ALA A 221 7.80 12.87 -10.24
CA ALA A 221 8.00 13.69 -11.43
C ALA A 221 6.74 14.50 -11.78
N GLY A 222 5.56 13.90 -11.63
CA GLY A 222 4.27 14.55 -11.81
C GLY A 222 4.02 15.68 -10.81
N MET A 223 4.35 15.45 -9.53
CA MET A 223 4.22 16.46 -8.48
C MET A 223 5.11 17.70 -8.71
N ARG A 224 6.19 17.57 -9.47
CA ARG A 224 7.09 18.67 -9.83
C ARG A 224 6.65 19.45 -11.07
N GLN A 225 5.61 19.00 -11.78
CA GLN A 225 5.08 19.72 -12.93
C GLN A 225 4.34 20.99 -12.49
N PRO A 226 4.20 22.00 -13.37
CA PRO A 226 3.48 23.22 -13.03
C PRO A 226 2.07 22.91 -12.52
N GLY A 227 1.75 23.38 -11.31
CA GLY A 227 0.48 23.12 -10.63
C GLY A 227 0.32 21.72 -10.03
N GLY A 228 1.34 20.85 -10.09
CA GLY A 228 1.26 19.47 -9.59
C GLY A 228 0.30 18.58 -10.39
N VAL A 229 -0.06 19.00 -11.60
CA VAL A 229 -1.03 18.33 -12.47
C VAL A 229 -0.42 18.01 -13.84
N TYR A 230 -0.92 16.95 -14.44
CA TYR A 230 -0.51 16.47 -15.76
C TYR A 230 -1.62 15.61 -16.36
N TRP A 231 -1.53 15.38 -17.66
CA TRP A 231 -2.44 14.53 -18.42
C TRP A 231 -1.80 13.18 -18.71
N VAL A 232 -2.61 12.13 -18.61
CA VAL A 232 -2.26 10.79 -19.12
C VAL A 232 -2.96 10.64 -20.46
N ILE A 233 -2.17 10.56 -21.53
CA ILE A 233 -2.67 10.48 -22.91
C ILE A 233 -2.51 9.05 -23.41
N PHE A 234 -3.58 8.49 -23.97
CA PHE A 234 -3.66 7.16 -24.54
C PHE A 234 -4.72 7.12 -25.65
N ASP A 235 -4.76 6.05 -26.43
CA ASP A 235 -5.75 5.83 -27.49
C ASP A 235 -6.63 4.61 -27.23
N ASP A 236 -7.62 4.40 -28.11
CA ASP A 236 -8.57 3.27 -28.02
C ASP A 236 -7.88 1.90 -28.13
N ASN A 237 -6.73 1.83 -28.82
CA ASN A 237 -5.97 0.59 -28.93
C ASN A 237 -5.33 0.22 -27.58
N ILE A 238 -4.76 1.20 -26.87
CA ILE A 238 -4.26 1.05 -25.50
C ILE A 238 -5.40 0.63 -24.57
N MET A 239 -6.54 1.31 -24.62
CA MET A 239 -7.71 0.96 -23.80
C MET A 239 -8.23 -0.45 -24.08
N GLY A 240 -8.23 -0.85 -25.35
CA GLY A 240 -8.54 -2.21 -25.76
C GLY A 240 -7.68 -3.23 -25.04
N ASN A 241 -6.36 -3.01 -24.98
CA ASN A 241 -5.39 -3.91 -24.34
C ASN A 241 -5.54 -3.97 -22.82
N VAL A 242 -5.85 -2.85 -22.16
CA VAL A 242 -6.17 -2.81 -20.71
C VAL A 242 -7.34 -3.74 -20.39
N GLY A 243 -8.40 -3.70 -21.21
CA GLY A 243 -9.60 -4.52 -21.02
C GLY A 243 -9.35 -6.04 -21.05
N TRP A 244 -8.26 -6.50 -21.67
CA TRP A 244 -7.89 -7.93 -21.73
C TRP A 244 -7.22 -8.44 -20.45
N ILE A 245 -6.43 -7.62 -19.73
CA ILE A 245 -5.77 -8.04 -18.47
C ILE A 245 -6.78 -8.22 -17.33
N GLU A 246 -7.87 -7.45 -17.32
CA GLU A 246 -8.77 -7.39 -16.16
C GLU A 246 -9.86 -8.49 -16.14
N GLY A 247 -9.90 -9.37 -17.14
CA GLY A 247 -10.80 -10.52 -17.18
C GLY A 247 -12.28 -10.15 -17.33
N SER A 248 -12.76 -10.19 -18.57
CA SER A 248 -14.14 -9.97 -19.07
C SER A 248 -14.59 -8.50 -19.23
N ARG A 249 -14.90 -8.16 -20.49
CA ARG A 249 -15.35 -6.87 -21.04
C ARG A 249 -16.61 -6.28 -20.37
N GLU A 250 -17.37 -7.09 -19.63
CA GLU A 250 -18.70 -6.73 -19.09
C GLU A 250 -18.70 -6.33 -17.61
N ARG A 251 -17.71 -6.77 -16.81
CA ARG A 251 -17.67 -6.46 -15.36
C ARG A 251 -16.88 -5.21 -14.99
N ASN A 252 -16.01 -4.74 -15.88
CA ASN A 252 -14.97 -3.75 -15.54
C ASN A 252 -15.19 -2.38 -16.20
N ILE A 253 -16.39 -2.15 -16.74
CA ILE A 253 -16.76 -0.89 -17.37
C ILE A 253 -16.83 0.26 -16.34
N GLY A 254 -16.74 -0.01 -15.03
CA GLY A 254 -16.72 1.03 -13.99
C GLY A 254 -15.48 1.92 -14.10
N HIS A 255 -14.29 1.40 -13.80
CA HIS A 255 -13.07 2.21 -13.76
C HIS A 255 -12.55 2.63 -15.14
N ALA A 256 -12.74 1.84 -16.20
CA ALA A 256 -12.39 2.27 -17.55
C ALA A 256 -13.25 3.45 -18.02
N LYS A 257 -14.58 3.43 -17.76
CA LYS A 257 -15.43 4.61 -17.99
C LYS A 257 -15.04 5.77 -17.09
N ASP A 258 -14.61 5.49 -15.86
CA ASP A 258 -14.22 6.56 -14.94
C ASP A 258 -12.85 7.16 -15.31
N ILE A 259 -12.02 6.48 -16.11
CA ILE A 259 -10.83 7.07 -16.76
C ILE A 259 -11.24 7.89 -17.99
N GLU A 260 -12.19 7.41 -18.81
CA GLU A 260 -12.73 8.18 -19.95
C GLU A 260 -13.44 9.48 -19.53
N LYS A 261 -13.86 9.58 -18.27
CA LYS A 261 -14.53 10.77 -17.69
C LYS A 261 -13.58 11.87 -17.19
N CYS A 262 -12.25 11.67 -17.23
CA CYS A 262 -11.26 12.50 -16.52
C CYS A 262 -10.74 13.78 -17.22
#